data_AF-A0A8X6IVT5-F1
#
_entry.id   AF-A0A8X6IVT5-F1
#
_cell.length_a   1.000
_cell.length_b   1.000
_cell.length_c   1.000
_cell.angle_alpha   90.00
_cell.angle_beta   90.00
_cell.angle_gamma   90.00
#
_symmetry.space_group_name_H-M   'P 1'
#
loop_
_entity.id
_entity.type
_entity.pdbx_description
1 polymer ?
#
loop_
_entity_poly.entity_id
_entity_poly.type
_entity_poly.pdbx_seq_one_letter_code
_entity_poly.pdbx_strand_id
1 'polypeptide(L)'
;ECFREFAKIQPGPECINETRRLALGFYEFLKLSEGEANEVFVNCLDTPLNIACAAHLLQQNCGSTARRTFLTLALKINPADPECVSGNFRNLKSAFLEYANLPEDQQDVYQSVLDALVHRRR
;
A
#
# COMPACT_ATOMS: atom_id res chain seq x y z
N GLU A 1 6.00 -13.86 -20.20
CA GLU A 1 4.56 -13.65 -20.45
C GLU A 1 3.75 -13.32 -19.19
N CYS A 2 3.96 -13.97 -18.05
CA CYS A 2 3.24 -13.74 -16.79
C CYS A 2 3.04 -12.25 -16.40
N PHE A 3 4.09 -11.42 -16.44
CA PHE A 3 3.98 -9.98 -16.16
C PHE A 3 3.09 -9.21 -17.15
N ARG A 4 3.06 -9.59 -18.45
CA ARG A 4 2.21 -8.92 -19.44
C ARG A 4 0.73 -9.25 -19.23
N GLU A 5 0.43 -10.44 -18.72
CA GLU A 5 -0.94 -10.80 -18.34
C GLU A 5 -1.38 -10.05 -17.09
N PHE A 6 -0.50 -9.94 -16.09
CA PHE A 6 -0.77 -9.16 -14.88
C PHE A 6 -0.73 -7.63 -15.07
N ALA A 7 0.05 -7.09 -16.01
CA ALA A 7 0.09 -5.66 -16.29
C ALA A 7 -1.21 -5.13 -16.93
N LYS A 8 -2.06 -6.03 -17.45
CA LYS A 8 -3.44 -5.73 -17.85
C LYS A 8 -4.40 -5.72 -16.66
N ILE A 9 -3.99 -6.25 -15.51
CA ILE A 9 -4.75 -6.34 -14.29
C ILE A 9 -4.39 -5.09 -13.48
N GLN A 10 -5.21 -4.04 -13.59
CA GLN A 10 -5.37 -3.11 -12.47
C GLN A 10 -5.63 -3.92 -11.19
N PRO A 11 -5.31 -3.41 -9.98
CA PRO A 11 -5.57 -4.14 -8.74
C PRO A 11 -6.95 -4.80 -8.82
N GLY A 12 -6.97 -6.13 -8.75
CA GLY A 12 -8.21 -6.88 -8.91
C GLY A 12 -9.23 -6.47 -7.85
N PRO A 13 -10.52 -6.75 -8.03
CA PRO A 13 -11.55 -6.46 -7.04
C PRO A 13 -11.22 -7.06 -5.65
N GLU A 14 -10.45 -8.14 -5.60
CA GLU A 14 -9.89 -8.71 -4.37
C GLU A 14 -9.01 -7.71 -3.61
N CYS A 15 -8.08 -7.04 -4.30
CA CYS A 15 -7.21 -6.04 -3.68
C CYS A 15 -7.99 -4.79 -3.29
N ILE A 16 -8.85 -4.28 -4.19
CA ILE A 16 -9.61 -3.03 -3.93
C ILE A 16 -10.48 -3.16 -2.69
N ASN A 17 -11.21 -4.26 -2.54
CA ASN A 17 -12.12 -4.44 -1.41
C ASN A 17 -11.35 -4.70 -0.10
N GLU A 18 -10.31 -5.54 -0.15
CA GLU A 18 -9.55 -5.91 1.03
C GLU A 18 -8.74 -4.75 1.60
N THR A 19 -8.03 -4.02 0.74
CA THR A 19 -7.19 -2.90 1.16
C THR A 19 -8.02 -1.72 1.64
N ARG A 20 -9.18 -1.46 1.02
CA ARG A 20 -10.13 -0.44 1.48
C ARG A 20 -10.70 -0.81 2.84
N ARG A 21 -11.05 -2.08 3.07
CA ARG A 21 -11.50 -2.56 4.38
C ARG A 21 -10.40 -2.38 5.44
N LEU A 22 -9.15 -2.72 5.12
CA LEU A 22 -8.00 -2.54 6.01
C LEU A 22 -7.74 -1.05 6.33
N ALA A 23 -7.79 -0.17 5.32
CA ALA A 23 -7.60 1.26 5.49
C ALA A 23 -8.68 1.88 6.38
N LEU A 24 -9.96 1.53 6.14
CA LEU A 24 -11.09 1.99 6.95
C LEU A 24 -11.02 1.44 8.38
N GLY A 25 -10.67 0.16 8.55
CA GLY A 25 -10.51 -0.45 9.86
C GLY A 25 -9.41 0.21 10.68
N PHE A 26 -8.29 0.54 10.06
CA PHE A 26 -7.20 1.25 10.71
C PHE A 26 -7.56 2.70 11.03
N TYR A 27 -8.31 3.38 10.16
CA TYR A 27 -8.85 4.72 10.45
C TYR A 27 -9.76 4.72 11.69
N GLU A 28 -10.68 3.77 11.81
CA GLU A 28 -11.53 3.63 12.99
C GLU A 28 -10.71 3.29 14.24
N PHE A 29 -9.67 2.46 14.10
CA PHE A 29 -8.73 2.18 15.19
C PHE A 29 -8.02 3.44 15.69
N LEU A 30 -7.51 4.27 14.79
CA LEU A 30 -6.88 5.56 15.14
C LEU A 30 -7.87 6.52 15.79
N LYS A 31 -9.09 6.60 15.25
CA LYS A 31 -10.15 7.46 15.80
C LYS A 31 -10.50 7.09 17.25
N LEU A 32 -10.54 5.79 17.55
CA LEU A 32 -10.82 5.27 18.90
C LEU A 32 -9.64 5.44 19.86
N SER A 33 -8.40 5.41 19.37
CA SER A 33 -7.19 5.46 20.20
C SER A 33 -6.63 6.86 20.41
N GLU A 34 -6.70 7.74 19.41
CA GLU A 34 -6.07 9.07 19.41
C GLU A 34 -7.08 10.22 19.38
N GLY A 35 -8.38 9.97 19.14
CA GLY A 35 -9.44 10.98 19.16
C GLY A 35 -9.44 11.95 17.97
N GLU A 36 -8.37 11.98 17.18
CA GLU A 36 -8.25 12.71 15.91
C GLU A 36 -7.79 11.75 14.80
N ALA A 37 -8.71 11.37 13.92
CA ALA A 37 -8.36 10.65 12.70
C ALA A 37 -8.69 11.52 11.49
N ASN A 38 -7.69 11.80 10.66
CA ASN A 38 -7.89 12.56 9.44
C ASN A 38 -8.31 11.61 8.31
N GLU A 39 -9.51 11.79 7.74
CA GLU A 39 -10.00 11.02 6.58
C GLU A 39 -9.04 11.06 5.39
N VAL A 40 -8.24 12.14 5.27
CA VAL A 40 -7.16 12.26 4.27
C VAL A 40 -6.21 11.04 4.34
N PHE A 41 -6.02 10.46 5.53
CA PHE A 41 -5.17 9.30 5.71
C PHE A 41 -5.69 8.03 5.02
N VAL A 42 -7.00 7.79 4.98
CA VAL A 42 -7.59 6.65 4.25
C VAL A 42 -7.30 6.79 2.76
N ASN A 43 -7.46 8.01 2.23
CA ASN A 43 -7.17 8.31 0.83
C ASN A 43 -5.66 8.16 0.54
N CYS A 44 -4.81 8.49 1.51
CA CYS A 44 -3.37 8.28 1.40
C CYS A 44 -2.93 6.83 1.38
N LEU A 45 -3.72 5.91 1.94
CA LEU A 45 -3.39 4.48 1.97
C LEU A 45 -4.04 3.70 0.84
N ASP A 46 -5.20 4.11 0.32
CA ASP A 46 -5.98 3.31 -0.62
C ASP A 46 -5.16 2.87 -1.86
N THR A 47 -4.57 3.82 -2.58
CA THR A 47 -3.75 3.50 -3.76
C THR A 47 -2.49 2.70 -3.41
N PRO A 48 -1.69 3.09 -2.40
CA PRO A 48 -0.55 2.30 -1.93
C PRO A 48 -0.86 0.85 -1.54
N LEU A 49 -1.91 0.63 -0.75
CA LEU A 49 -2.26 -0.70 -0.31
C LEU A 49 -2.74 -1.55 -1.48
N ASN A 50 -3.46 -0.96 -2.44
CA ASN A 50 -3.81 -1.61 -3.70
C ASN A 50 -2.58 -2.04 -4.51
N ILE A 51 -1.57 -1.17 -4.61
CA ILE A 51 -0.29 -1.50 -5.25
C ILE A 51 0.44 -2.61 -4.49
N ALA A 52 0.45 -2.57 -3.15
CA ALA A 52 1.09 -3.58 -2.33
C ALA A 52 0.42 -4.96 -2.47
N CYS A 53 -0.90 -5.01 -2.44
CA CYS A 53 -1.67 -6.23 -2.67
C CYS A 53 -1.39 -6.80 -4.07
N ALA A 54 -1.48 -5.99 -5.11
CA ALA A 54 -1.20 -6.43 -6.48
C ALA A 54 0.24 -6.93 -6.64
N ALA A 55 1.22 -6.27 -6.01
CA ALA A 55 2.61 -6.68 -6.01
C ALA A 55 2.83 -8.02 -5.29
N HIS A 56 2.09 -8.27 -4.21
CA HIS A 56 2.13 -9.55 -3.49
C HIS A 56 1.53 -10.68 -4.34
N LEU A 57 0.35 -10.49 -4.92
CA LEU A 57 -0.25 -11.46 -5.84
C LEU A 57 0.66 -11.76 -7.04
N LEU A 58 1.31 -10.72 -7.59
CA LEU A 58 2.31 -10.86 -8.64
C LEU A 58 3.52 -11.69 -8.20
N GLN A 59 3.98 -11.52 -6.96
CA GLN A 59 5.08 -12.31 -6.44
C GLN A 59 4.70 -13.78 -6.34
N GLN A 60 3.51 -14.08 -5.80
CA GLN A 60 3.04 -15.45 -5.61
C GLN A 60 2.86 -16.18 -6.95
N ASN A 61 2.37 -15.47 -7.98
CA ASN A 61 2.04 -16.09 -9.28
C ASN A 61 3.17 -16.00 -10.32
N CYS A 62 3.94 -14.90 -10.33
CA CYS A 62 4.93 -14.59 -11.37
C CYS A 62 6.36 -14.41 -10.85
N GLY A 63 6.58 -14.47 -9.53
CA GLY A 63 7.89 -14.36 -8.90
C GLY A 63 8.39 -12.93 -8.64
N SER A 64 9.54 -12.85 -7.97
CA SER A 64 10.09 -11.60 -7.43
C SER A 64 10.51 -10.58 -8.51
N THR A 65 10.95 -11.03 -9.69
CA THR A 65 11.30 -10.14 -10.81
C THR A 65 10.07 -9.41 -11.34
N ALA A 66 8.93 -10.09 -11.45
CA ALA A 66 7.68 -9.48 -11.90
C ALA A 66 7.19 -8.44 -10.88
N ARG A 67 7.22 -8.77 -9.59
CA ARG A 67 6.95 -7.82 -8.50
C ARG A 67 7.80 -6.56 -8.60
N ARG A 68 9.13 -6.70 -8.71
CA ARG A 68 10.05 -5.54 -8.78
C ARG A 68 9.77 -4.65 -10.00
N THR A 69 9.50 -5.27 -11.14
CA THR A 69 9.16 -4.55 -12.38
C THR A 69 7.84 -3.79 -12.24
N PHE A 70 6.81 -4.45 -11.67
CA PHE A 70 5.53 -3.82 -11.36
C PHE A 70 5.69 -2.62 -10.45
N LEU A 71 6.32 -2.79 -9.29
CA LEU A 71 6.50 -1.72 -8.31
C LEU A 71 7.22 -0.52 -8.92
N THR A 72 8.26 -0.76 -9.73
CA THR A 72 8.99 0.30 -10.43
C THR A 72 8.08 1.12 -11.35
N LEU A 73 7.16 0.48 -12.07
CA LEU A 73 6.22 1.14 -12.98
C LEU A 73 5.05 1.78 -12.24
N ALA A 74 4.40 1.03 -11.35
CA ALA A 74 3.23 1.46 -10.60
C ALA A 74 3.52 2.71 -9.76
N LEU A 75 4.67 2.75 -9.09
CA LEU A 75 5.08 3.92 -8.34
C LEU A 75 5.37 5.10 -9.28
N LYS A 76 5.95 4.89 -10.46
CA LYS A 76 6.18 5.99 -11.43
C LYS A 76 4.88 6.63 -11.92
N ILE A 77 3.85 5.82 -12.15
CA ILE A 77 2.56 6.26 -12.70
C ILE A 77 1.68 6.86 -11.60
N ASN A 78 1.76 6.35 -10.38
CA ASN A 78 0.99 6.82 -9.22
C ASN A 78 1.95 7.48 -8.22
N PRO A 79 2.35 8.75 -8.46
CA PRO A 79 3.14 9.48 -7.49
C PRO A 79 2.34 9.64 -6.19
N ALA A 80 3.04 9.64 -5.05
CA ALA A 80 2.41 9.91 -3.76
C ALA A 80 1.74 11.29 -3.79
N ASP A 81 0.52 11.38 -3.28
CA ASP A 81 -0.15 12.66 -3.09
C ASP A 81 0.67 13.52 -2.10
N PRO A 82 1.00 14.78 -2.43
CA PRO A 82 1.78 15.67 -1.57
C PRO A 82 1.25 15.79 -0.13
N GLU A 83 -0.06 15.68 0.09
CA GLU A 83 -0.69 15.74 1.41
C GLU A 83 -0.30 14.52 2.28
N CYS A 84 -0.07 13.38 1.62
CA CYS A 84 0.33 12.11 2.22
C CYS A 84 1.82 12.02 2.58
N VAL A 85 2.63 13.01 2.20
CA VAL A 85 4.09 13.03 2.45
C VAL A 85 4.43 13.92 3.67
N SER A 86 3.43 14.43 4.38
CA SER A 86 3.62 15.24 5.60
C SER A 86 4.03 14.39 6.82
N GLY A 87 4.68 15.01 7.80
CA GLY A 87 5.49 14.35 8.86
C GLY A 87 4.79 13.28 9.72
N ASN A 88 3.44 13.25 9.77
CA ASN A 88 2.70 12.22 10.50
C ASN A 88 2.68 10.86 9.79
N PHE A 89 2.97 10.80 8.49
CA PHE A 89 2.82 9.56 7.72
C PHE A 89 3.81 8.45 8.13
N ARG A 90 5.00 8.80 8.62
CA ARG A 90 6.00 7.80 9.05
C ARG A 90 5.56 7.04 10.30
N ASN A 91 4.99 7.74 11.30
CA ASN A 91 4.50 7.10 12.52
C ASN A 91 3.24 6.28 12.21
N LEU A 92 2.36 6.82 11.35
CA LEU A 92 1.14 6.14 10.93
C LEU A 92 1.42 4.87 10.10
N LYS A 93 2.52 4.84 9.34
CA LYS A 93 2.96 3.65 8.63
C LYS A 93 3.26 2.48 9.58
N SER A 94 4.08 2.72 10.62
CA SER A 94 4.45 1.65 11.57
C SER A 94 3.20 1.14 12.30
N ALA A 95 2.35 2.06 12.77
CA ALA A 95 1.08 1.72 13.39
C ALA A 95 0.15 0.93 12.45
N PHE A 96 0.11 1.28 11.15
CA PHE A 96 -0.67 0.53 10.17
C PHE A 96 -0.17 -0.92 10.03
N LEU A 97 1.14 -1.13 9.92
CA LEU A 97 1.70 -2.47 9.73
C LEU A 97 1.53 -3.34 10.97
N GLU A 98 1.62 -2.76 12.16
CA GLU A 98 1.29 -3.42 13.42
C GLU A 98 -0.20 -3.79 13.48
N TYR A 99 -1.09 -2.86 13.12
CA TYR A 99 -2.53 -3.10 13.06
C TYR A 99 -2.90 -4.19 12.05
N ALA A 100 -2.36 -4.12 10.85
CA ALA A 100 -2.70 -5.01 9.75
C ALA A 100 -2.27 -6.45 10.04
N ASN A 101 -1.25 -6.64 10.90
CA ASN A 101 -0.76 -7.93 11.38
C ASN A 101 -0.61 -8.95 10.22
N LEU A 102 -0.01 -8.49 9.13
CA LEU A 102 0.13 -9.26 7.89
C LEU A 102 1.17 -10.38 8.07
N PRO A 103 1.04 -11.51 7.34
CA PRO A 103 2.11 -12.48 7.20
C PRO A 103 3.44 -11.83 6.77
N GLU A 104 4.57 -12.38 7.21
CA GLU A 104 5.91 -11.79 6.98
C GLU A 104 6.20 -11.50 5.49
N ASP A 105 5.79 -12.39 4.60
CA ASP A 105 5.97 -12.25 3.15
C ASP A 105 5.08 -11.15 2.52
N GLN A 106 3.96 -10.82 3.15
CA GLN A 106 3.12 -9.67 2.79
C GLN A 106 3.65 -8.38 3.40
N GLN A 107 4.08 -8.43 4.66
CA GLN A 107 4.58 -7.29 5.40
C GLN A 107 5.75 -6.62 4.68
N ASP A 108 6.70 -7.40 4.15
CA ASP A 108 7.81 -6.91 3.34
C ASP A 108 7.38 -6.12 2.10
N VAL A 109 6.32 -6.57 1.42
CA VAL A 109 5.81 -5.92 0.20
C VAL A 109 5.11 -4.62 0.55
N TYR A 110 4.24 -4.64 1.56
CA TYR A 110 3.52 -3.45 2.03
C TYR A 110 4.49 -2.41 2.59
N GLN A 111 5.46 -2.82 3.40
CA GLN A 111 6.54 -1.97 3.90
C GLN A 111 7.29 -1.29 2.74
N SER A 112 7.69 -2.06 1.72
CA SER A 112 8.43 -1.55 0.56
C SER A 112 7.64 -0.48 -0.22
N VAL A 113 6.34 -0.70 -0.42
CA VAL A 113 5.48 0.27 -1.12
C VAL A 113 5.31 1.54 -0.28
N LEU A 114 5.02 1.39 1.02
CA LEU A 114 4.84 2.53 1.91
C LEU A 114 6.14 3.34 2.09
N ASP A 115 7.31 2.70 2.11
CA ASP A 115 8.61 3.39 2.14
C ASP A 115 8.86 4.23 0.88
N ALA A 116 8.46 3.70 -0.28
CA ALA A 116 8.65 4.39 -1.55
C ALA A 116 7.81 5.67 -1.67
N LEU A 117 6.72 5.79 -0.91
CA LEU A 117 5.90 7.01 -0.84
C LEU A 117 6.56 8.08 0.02
N VAL A 118 7.18 7.66 1.14
CA VAL A 118 7.87 8.56 2.07
C VAL A 118 9.17 9.12 1.46
N HIS A 119 9.88 8.34 0.65
CA HIS A 119 11.23 8.69 0.16
C HIS A 119 11.27 9.52 -1.13
N ARG A 120 10.14 9.79 -1.81
CA ARG A 120 10.13 10.56 -3.08
C ARG A 120 10.33 12.07 -2.96
N ARG A 121 10.72 12.57 -1.79
CA ARG A 121 10.94 14.00 -1.51
C ARG A 121 12.41 14.46 -1.62
N ARG A 122 13.27 13.73 -2.35
CA ARG A 122 14.66 14.14 -2.61
C ARG A 122 14.94 14.25 -4.09
#